data_AF-A0A6J7ISW8-F1
#
_entry.id   AF-A0A6J7ISW8-F1
#
_cell.length_a   1.000
_cell.length_b   1.000
_cell.length_c   1.000
_cell.angle_alpha   90.00
_cell.angle_beta   90.00
_cell.angle_gamma   90.00
#
_symmetry.space_group_name_H-M   'P 1'
#
loop_
_entity.id
_entity.type
_entity.pdbx_description
1 polymer ?
#
loop_
_entity_poly.entity_id
_entity_poly.type
_entity_poly.pdbx_seq_one_letter_code
_entity_poly.pdbx_strand_id
1 'polypeptide(L)'
;MLDDVTPDLVRDWHSEMQARLREELAAKDAARVRREKGAAKGARKDRRPRQLTQVSVRDGFATVARAYRLLHAVYTTAVEDDLVTSNPCRIKGASSGNAAERPVLSIPEVLALAEEVPDRYEALVQLLVWSGLRIGEAAALQRRDLDLTPGYASLSVRRRALSSRPRQGQHPDDLSPDASPSSNTGSASRPLKRPRSTCTPPSTTDAASPSEWTSWLRSPALSEG
;
A
#
# COMPACT_ATOMS: atom_id res chain seq x y z
N MET A 1 -28.06 -18.36 -21.32
CA MET A 1 -26.80 -18.87 -20.73
C MET A 1 -26.24 -17.98 -19.60
N LEU A 2 -26.81 -16.79 -19.32
CA LEU A 2 -26.58 -16.10 -18.04
C LEU A 2 -27.71 -16.36 -17.01
N ASP A 3 -28.91 -16.74 -17.48
CA ASP A 3 -30.06 -17.04 -16.61
C ASP A 3 -29.90 -18.31 -15.77
N ASP A 4 -28.92 -19.16 -16.10
CA ASP A 4 -28.63 -20.40 -15.37
C ASP A 4 -27.95 -20.14 -14.02
N VAL A 5 -27.49 -18.91 -13.77
CA VAL A 5 -26.82 -18.54 -12.51
C VAL A 5 -27.85 -18.23 -11.44
N THR A 6 -28.10 -19.21 -10.57
CA THR A 6 -29.03 -19.07 -9.45
C THR A 6 -28.40 -18.35 -8.26
N PRO A 7 -29.20 -17.70 -7.40
CA PRO A 7 -28.72 -17.12 -6.15
C PRO A 7 -28.09 -18.15 -5.19
N ASP A 8 -28.47 -19.42 -5.29
CA ASP A 8 -27.89 -20.51 -4.50
C ASP A 8 -26.48 -20.85 -4.98
N LEU A 9 -26.26 -20.92 -6.29
CA LEU A 9 -24.93 -21.11 -6.88
C LEU A 9 -23.95 -20.01 -6.43
N VAL A 10 -24.41 -18.75 -6.37
CA VAL A 10 -23.59 -17.63 -5.89
C VAL A 10 -23.27 -17.77 -4.40
N ARG A 11 -24.21 -18.28 -3.58
CA ARG A 11 -23.98 -18.55 -2.15
C ARG A 11 -23.00 -19.68 -1.92
N ASP A 12 -23.11 -20.75 -2.70
CA ASP A 12 -22.20 -21.90 -2.63
C ASP A 12 -20.79 -21.48 -3.04
N TRP A 13 -20.66 -20.81 -4.18
CA TRP A 13 -19.39 -20.24 -4.64
C TRP A 13 -18.75 -19.31 -3.60
N HIS A 14 -19.53 -18.41 -3.01
CA HIS A 14 -19.03 -17.49 -1.98
C HIS A 14 -18.48 -18.25 -0.77
N SER A 15 -19.21 -19.28 -0.33
CA SER A 15 -18.85 -20.09 0.83
C SER A 15 -17.61 -20.95 0.58
N GLU A 16 -17.55 -21.61 -0.58
CA GLU A 16 -16.40 -22.40 -1.02
C GLU A 16 -15.15 -21.53 -1.17
N MET A 17 -15.27 -20.38 -1.84
CA MET A 17 -14.15 -19.45 -2.02
C MET A 17 -13.60 -18.96 -0.68
N GLN A 18 -14.49 -18.67 0.28
CA GLN A 18 -14.10 -18.23 1.62
C GLN A 18 -13.38 -19.34 2.39
N ALA A 19 -13.86 -20.59 2.33
CA ALA A 19 -13.20 -21.74 2.94
C ALA A 19 -11.81 -21.98 2.35
N ARG A 20 -11.71 -22.03 1.01
CA ARG A 20 -10.45 -22.23 0.29
C ARG A 20 -9.41 -21.16 0.62
N LEU A 21 -9.80 -19.87 0.59
CA LEU A 21 -8.87 -18.78 0.88
C LEU A 21 -8.39 -18.78 2.33
N ARG A 22 -9.26 -19.14 3.28
CA ARG A 22 -8.86 -19.27 4.68
C ARG A 22 -7.80 -20.34 4.86
N GLU A 23 -7.99 -21.51 4.25
CA GLU A 23 -7.02 -22.60 4.30
C GLU A 23 -5.69 -22.22 3.64
N GLU A 24 -5.75 -21.68 2.42
CA GLU A 24 -4.55 -21.27 1.68
C GLU A 24 -3.75 -20.19 2.41
N LEU A 25 -4.43 -19.20 2.99
CA LEU A 25 -3.79 -18.11 3.72
C LEU A 25 -3.25 -18.57 5.07
N ALA A 26 -3.96 -19.46 5.78
CA ALA A 26 -3.46 -20.07 7.00
C ALA A 26 -2.18 -20.89 6.73
N ALA A 27 -2.15 -21.66 5.64
CA ALA A 27 -0.96 -22.39 5.22
C ALA A 27 0.21 -21.44 4.87
N LYS A 28 -0.05 -20.34 4.16
CA LYS A 28 0.96 -19.30 3.84
C LYS A 28 1.48 -18.59 5.09
N ASP A 29 0.61 -18.27 6.04
CA ASP A 29 0.99 -17.63 7.30
C ASP A 29 1.83 -18.60 8.16
N ALA A 30 1.46 -19.88 8.23
CA ALA A 30 2.26 -20.91 8.89
C ALA A 30 3.65 -21.07 8.24
N ALA A 31 3.72 -21.11 6.91
CA ALA A 31 4.99 -21.17 6.17
C ALA A 31 5.86 -19.93 6.43
N ARG A 32 5.25 -18.74 6.46
CA ARG A 32 5.93 -17.49 6.79
C ARG A 32 6.51 -17.52 8.20
N VAL A 33 5.74 -17.97 9.20
CA VAL A 33 6.22 -18.10 10.59
C VAL A 33 7.37 -19.09 10.69
N ARG A 34 7.30 -20.24 10.00
CA ARG A 34 8.41 -21.22 9.94
C ARG A 34 9.68 -20.60 9.36
N ARG A 35 9.56 -19.84 8.27
CA ARG A 35 10.69 -19.12 7.65
C ARG A 35 11.31 -18.09 8.58
N GLU A 36 10.50 -17.27 9.26
CA GLU A 36 11.00 -16.28 10.23
C GLU A 36 11.69 -16.94 11.42
N LYS A 37 11.15 -18.04 11.96
CA LYS A 37 11.80 -18.82 13.02
C LYS A 37 13.16 -19.39 12.57
N GLY A 38 13.22 -19.95 11.36
CA GLY A 38 14.48 -20.42 10.78
C GLY A 38 15.51 -19.29 10.60
N ALA A 39 15.07 -18.13 10.10
CA ALA A 39 15.91 -16.95 9.94
C ALA A 39 16.42 -16.38 11.28
N ALA A 40 15.63 -16.48 12.35
CA ALA A 40 16.04 -16.07 13.69
C ALA A 40 17.02 -17.06 14.33
N LYS A 41 16.87 -18.37 14.09
CA LYS A 41 17.78 -19.40 14.64
C LYS A 41 19.24 -19.23 14.21
N GLY A 42 19.47 -18.71 13.00
CA GLY A 42 20.82 -18.44 12.46
C GLY A 42 21.27 -16.98 12.55
N ALA A 43 20.48 -16.11 13.17
CA ALA A 43 20.79 -14.69 13.26
C ALA A 43 21.56 -14.33 14.55
N ARG A 44 22.06 -13.09 14.59
CA ARG A 44 22.60 -12.49 15.81
C ARG A 44 21.57 -12.55 16.95
N LYS A 45 22.06 -12.67 18.18
CA LYS A 45 21.26 -12.89 19.41
C LYS A 45 20.21 -11.79 19.68
N ASP A 46 20.43 -10.60 19.15
CA ASP A 46 19.54 -9.43 19.19
C ASP A 46 18.33 -9.54 18.24
N ARG A 47 18.42 -10.35 17.18
CA ARG A 47 17.34 -10.45 16.18
C ARG A 47 16.17 -11.27 16.72
N ARG A 48 15.12 -10.58 17.18
CA ARG A 48 13.84 -11.21 17.53
C ARG A 48 13.09 -11.64 16.26
N PRO A 49 12.50 -12.85 16.22
CA PRO A 49 11.67 -13.27 15.10
C PRO A 49 10.44 -12.38 15.00
N ARG A 50 10.05 -12.00 13.77
CA ARG A 50 8.84 -11.21 13.55
C ARG A 50 7.61 -12.01 13.99
N GLN A 51 6.89 -11.51 14.98
CA GLN A 51 5.63 -12.10 15.41
C GLN A 51 4.49 -11.69 14.47
N LEU A 52 3.61 -12.64 14.16
CA LEU A 52 2.39 -12.37 13.39
C LEU A 52 1.34 -11.81 14.35
N THR A 53 1.03 -10.53 14.23
CA THR A 53 -0.08 -9.91 14.97
C THR A 53 -1.41 -10.25 14.32
N GLN A 54 -2.54 -10.10 15.04
CA GLN A 54 -3.89 -10.31 14.50
C GLN A 54 -4.12 -9.56 13.17
N VAL A 55 -3.59 -8.34 13.07
CA VAL A 55 -3.64 -7.46 11.89
C VAL A 55 -2.83 -8.01 10.72
N SER A 56 -1.82 -8.82 11.02
CA SER A 56 -0.94 -9.44 10.03
C SER A 56 -1.48 -10.77 9.49
N VAL A 57 -2.40 -11.41 10.22
CA VAL A 57 -3.09 -12.62 9.80
C VAL A 57 -4.07 -12.27 8.69
N ARG A 58 -4.07 -13.07 7.63
CA ARG A 58 -4.93 -12.82 6.46
C ARG A 58 -6.10 -13.79 6.47
N ASP A 59 -7.31 -13.27 6.64
CA ASP A 59 -8.55 -14.07 6.68
C ASP A 59 -9.19 -14.28 5.28
N GLY A 60 -8.67 -13.61 4.26
CA GLY A 60 -9.17 -13.68 2.88
C GLY A 60 -10.47 -12.90 2.63
N PHE A 61 -11.07 -12.32 3.67
CA PHE A 61 -12.39 -11.70 3.60
C PHE A 61 -12.43 -10.51 2.63
N ALA A 62 -11.40 -9.65 2.67
CA ALA A 62 -11.27 -8.53 1.76
C ALA A 62 -11.18 -8.97 0.27
N THR A 63 -10.62 -10.15 -0.01
CA THR A 63 -10.51 -10.69 -1.37
C THR A 63 -11.87 -11.20 -1.85
N VAL A 64 -12.56 -11.99 -1.01
CA VAL A 64 -13.93 -12.47 -1.27
C VAL A 64 -14.87 -11.30 -1.53
N ALA A 65 -14.83 -10.28 -0.67
CA ALA A 65 -15.67 -9.10 -0.78
C ALA A 65 -15.40 -8.27 -2.04
N ARG A 66 -14.16 -8.23 -2.53
CA ARG A 66 -13.82 -7.58 -3.81
C ARG A 66 -14.31 -8.37 -5.01
N ALA A 67 -14.14 -9.70 -4.98
CA ALA A 67 -14.65 -10.58 -6.03
C ALA A 67 -16.17 -10.51 -6.12
N TYR A 68 -16.87 -10.55 -4.98
CA TYR A 68 -18.32 -10.40 -4.90
C TYR A 68 -18.78 -9.03 -5.41
N ARG A 69 -18.09 -7.94 -5.06
CA ARG A 69 -18.39 -6.60 -5.58
C ARG A 69 -18.27 -6.51 -7.09
N LEU A 70 -17.23 -7.10 -7.66
CA LEU A 70 -17.05 -7.15 -9.10
C LEU A 70 -18.19 -7.94 -9.77
N LEU A 71 -18.50 -9.13 -9.25
CA LEU A 71 -19.57 -9.97 -9.76
C LEU A 71 -20.93 -9.25 -9.71
N HIS A 72 -21.24 -8.62 -8.58
CA HIS A 72 -22.45 -7.84 -8.41
C HIS A 72 -22.53 -6.70 -9.43
N ALA A 73 -21.43 -5.97 -9.66
CA ALA A 73 -21.39 -4.88 -10.64
C ALA A 73 -21.65 -5.37 -12.07
N VAL A 74 -21.06 -6.52 -12.46
CA VAL A 74 -21.29 -7.16 -13.76
C VAL A 74 -22.75 -7.55 -13.95
N TYR A 75 -23.39 -8.14 -12.93
CA TYR A 75 -24.81 -8.50 -13.02
C TYR A 75 -25.74 -7.28 -12.93
N THR A 76 -25.33 -6.20 -12.26
CA THR A 76 -26.08 -4.94 -12.31
C THR A 76 -26.11 -4.39 -13.72
N THR A 77 -24.96 -4.31 -14.41
CA THR A 77 -24.93 -3.84 -15.81
C THR A 77 -25.69 -4.78 -16.74
N ALA A 78 -25.64 -6.11 -16.50
CA ALA A 78 -26.37 -7.07 -17.33
C ALA A 78 -27.90 -6.95 -17.18
N VAL A 79 -28.40 -6.54 -16.00
CA VAL A 79 -29.83 -6.25 -15.79
C VAL A 79 -30.22 -4.93 -16.44
N GLU A 80 -29.35 -3.91 -16.38
CA GLU A 80 -29.58 -2.62 -17.07
C GLU A 80 -29.63 -2.79 -18.60
N ASP A 81 -28.87 -3.73 -19.15
CA ASP A 81 -28.85 -4.08 -20.57
C ASP A 81 -29.93 -5.11 -20.97
N ASP A 82 -30.87 -5.44 -20.06
CA ASP A 82 -31.94 -6.45 -20.23
C ASP A 82 -31.43 -7.85 -20.65
N LEU A 83 -30.16 -8.17 -20.37
CA LEU A 83 -29.56 -9.48 -20.66
C LEU A 83 -29.94 -10.56 -19.64
N VAL A 84 -30.35 -10.14 -18.44
CA VAL A 84 -30.74 -11.02 -17.32
C VAL A 84 -31.95 -10.40 -16.61
N THR A 85 -32.91 -11.23 -16.21
CA THR A 85 -34.14 -10.75 -15.55
C THR A 85 -33.88 -10.16 -14.15
N SER A 86 -32.89 -10.68 -13.42
CA SER A 86 -32.57 -10.17 -12.07
C SER A 86 -31.14 -10.50 -11.65
N ASN A 87 -30.58 -9.67 -10.76
CA ASN A 87 -29.25 -9.91 -10.21
C ASN A 87 -29.25 -11.08 -9.20
N PRO A 88 -28.44 -12.14 -9.40
CA PRO A 88 -28.34 -13.28 -8.48
C PRO A 88 -27.54 -12.98 -7.21
N CYS A 89 -26.75 -11.89 -7.16
CA CYS A 89 -25.92 -11.48 -6.03
C CYS A 89 -26.76 -10.81 -4.91
N ARG A 90 -27.50 -11.61 -4.13
CA ARG A 90 -28.42 -11.11 -3.08
C ARG A 90 -27.89 -11.23 -1.64
N ILE A 91 -26.63 -11.62 -1.46
CA ILE A 91 -26.04 -11.88 -0.15
C ILE A 91 -25.78 -10.56 0.59
N LYS A 92 -26.47 -10.34 1.71
CA LYS A 92 -26.27 -9.16 2.56
C LYS A 92 -24.89 -9.21 3.23
N GLY A 93 -24.12 -8.13 3.11
CA GLY A 93 -22.80 -8.02 3.74
C GLY A 93 -21.67 -8.81 3.05
N ALA A 94 -21.93 -9.49 1.93
CA ALA A 94 -20.87 -10.18 1.17
C ALA A 94 -19.89 -9.21 0.49
N SER A 95 -20.31 -7.95 0.26
CA SER A 95 -19.47 -6.90 -0.33
C SER A 95 -18.72 -6.07 0.72
N SER A 96 -19.13 -6.11 1.98
CA SER A 96 -18.45 -5.39 3.06
C SER A 96 -17.21 -6.15 3.49
N GLY A 97 -16.15 -5.41 3.82
CA GLY A 97 -14.85 -5.94 4.22
C GLY A 97 -14.46 -5.37 5.58
N ASN A 98 -14.68 -6.10 6.68
CA ASN A 98 -14.22 -5.67 8.00
C ASN A 98 -12.77 -6.11 8.16
N ALA A 99 -11.84 -5.33 7.63
CA ALA A 99 -10.43 -5.54 7.90
C ALA A 99 -10.11 -5.02 9.30
N ALA A 100 -9.33 -5.79 10.07
CA ALA A 100 -8.79 -5.31 11.34
C ALA A 100 -8.04 -3.99 11.12
N GLU A 101 -8.34 -3.00 11.97
CA GLU A 101 -7.68 -1.71 11.91
C GLU A 101 -6.17 -1.89 12.11
N ARG A 102 -5.38 -1.19 11.29
CA ARG A 102 -3.94 -1.25 11.40
C ARG A 102 -3.48 -0.36 12.54
N PRO A 103 -2.67 -0.85 13.48
CA PRO A 103 -2.15 -0.04 14.56
C PRO A 103 -1.28 1.06 13.95
N VAL A 104 -1.53 2.29 14.38
CA VAL A 104 -0.75 3.46 14.03
C VAL A 104 0.34 3.64 15.06
N LEU A 105 1.51 4.09 14.62
CA LEU A 105 2.59 4.45 15.53
C LEU A 105 2.32 5.84 16.10
N SER A 106 2.50 5.99 17.40
CA SER A 106 2.56 7.29 18.07
C SER A 106 3.87 8.01 17.74
N ILE A 107 3.90 9.34 17.89
CA ILE A 107 5.10 10.15 17.68
C ILE A 107 6.33 9.64 18.46
N PRO A 108 6.24 9.34 19.79
CA PRO A 108 7.41 8.82 20.51
C PRO A 108 7.87 7.45 20.00
N GLU A 109 6.96 6.57 19.57
CA GLU A 109 7.33 5.29 18.96
C GLU A 109 8.03 5.47 17.61
N VAL A 110 7.64 6.48 16.83
CA VAL A 110 8.31 6.82 15.57
C VAL A 110 9.73 7.33 15.81
N LEU A 111 9.93 8.21 16.80
CA LEU A 111 11.26 8.71 17.14
C LEU A 111 12.18 7.59 17.62
N ALA A 112 11.69 6.73 18.53
CA ALA A 112 12.41 5.55 18.97
C ALA A 112 12.75 4.60 17.81
N LEU A 113 11.82 4.43 16.86
CA LEU A 113 12.07 3.65 15.65
C LEU A 113 13.15 4.27 14.76
N ALA A 114 13.18 5.60 14.63
CA ALA A 114 14.19 6.30 13.85
C ALA A 114 15.60 6.11 14.45
N GLU A 115 15.71 6.06 15.78
CA GLU A 115 16.97 5.80 16.50
C GLU A 115 17.43 4.33 16.42
N GLU A 116 16.49 3.38 16.33
CA GLU A 116 16.81 1.94 16.26
C GLU A 116 17.22 1.47 14.85
N VAL A 117 16.73 2.15 13.80
CA VAL A 117 17.09 1.77 12.42
C VAL A 117 18.53 2.16 12.08
N PRO A 118 19.21 1.43 11.17
CA PRO A 118 20.52 1.84 10.68
C PRO A 118 20.50 3.26 10.11
N ASP A 119 21.54 4.05 10.33
CA ASP A 119 21.65 5.48 9.97
C ASP A 119 21.19 5.80 8.55
N ARG A 120 21.46 4.90 7.59
CA ARG A 120 21.04 5.03 6.18
C ARG A 120 19.52 5.09 5.98
N TYR A 121 18.72 4.63 6.94
CA TYR A 121 17.26 4.56 6.88
C TYR A 121 16.58 5.57 7.82
N GLU A 122 17.32 6.20 8.73
CA GLU A 122 16.77 7.20 9.66
C GLU A 122 16.06 8.33 8.89
N ALA A 123 16.77 8.93 7.92
CA ALA A 123 16.21 9.98 7.07
C ALA A 123 14.97 9.51 6.27
N LEU A 124 14.90 8.22 5.90
CA LEU A 124 13.75 7.66 5.20
C LEU A 124 12.54 7.53 6.13
N VAL A 125 12.73 7.13 7.39
CA VAL A 125 11.66 7.03 8.38
C VAL A 125 11.07 8.41 8.64
N GLN A 126 11.93 9.41 8.93
CA GLN A 126 11.47 10.79 9.15
C GLN A 126 10.74 11.33 7.92
N LEU A 127 11.30 11.12 6.72
CA LEU A 127 10.66 11.56 5.48
C LEU A 127 9.25 10.96 5.34
N LEU A 128 9.09 9.65 5.49
CA LEU A 128 7.80 8.97 5.32
C LEU A 128 6.73 9.49 6.30
N VAL A 129 7.13 9.78 7.53
CA VAL A 129 6.23 10.24 8.59
C VAL A 129 5.75 11.67 8.32
N TRP A 130 6.67 12.58 7.98
CA TRP A 130 6.34 13.99 7.81
C TRP A 130 5.72 14.31 6.45
N SER A 131 6.07 13.55 5.40
CA SER A 131 5.56 13.79 4.05
C SER A 131 4.34 12.94 3.67
N GLY A 132 4.07 11.84 4.39
CA GLY A 132 2.98 10.92 4.06
C GLY A 132 3.18 10.15 2.73
N LEU A 133 4.41 10.11 2.21
CA LEU A 133 4.71 9.44 0.94
C LEU A 133 4.43 7.93 0.99
N ARG A 134 3.95 7.37 -0.12
CA ARG A 134 3.87 5.92 -0.24
C ARG A 134 5.26 5.34 -0.43
N ILE A 135 5.50 4.13 0.08
CA ILE A 135 6.82 3.50 -0.01
C ILE A 135 7.36 3.38 -1.44
N GLY A 136 6.50 3.19 -2.44
CA GLY A 136 6.91 3.18 -3.84
C GLY A 136 7.30 4.56 -4.37
N GLU A 137 6.72 5.64 -3.85
CA GLU A 137 7.07 7.01 -4.21
C GLU A 137 8.41 7.37 -3.55
N ALA A 138 8.55 7.08 -2.25
CA ALA A 138 9.80 7.26 -1.52
C ALA A 138 10.96 6.45 -2.12
N ALA A 139 10.71 5.22 -2.56
CA ALA A 139 11.72 4.39 -3.22
C ALA A 139 12.14 4.88 -4.62
N ALA A 140 11.32 5.71 -5.27
CA ALA A 140 11.63 6.30 -6.58
C ALA A 140 12.16 7.73 -6.50
N LEU A 141 12.26 8.28 -5.29
CA LEU A 141 12.68 9.65 -5.06
C LEU A 141 14.14 9.83 -5.44
N GLN A 142 14.45 10.93 -6.12
CA GLN A 142 15.81 11.29 -6.50
C GLN A 142 16.21 12.62 -5.87
N ARG A 143 17.52 12.89 -5.76
CA ARG A 143 18.02 14.15 -5.21
C ARG A 143 17.45 15.40 -5.90
N ARG A 144 17.18 15.32 -7.20
CA ARG A 144 16.56 16.42 -7.99
C ARG A 144 15.10 16.71 -7.65
N ASP A 145 14.45 15.80 -6.93
CA ASP A 145 13.05 15.93 -6.52
C ASP A 145 12.93 16.65 -5.16
N LEU A 146 14.06 16.99 -4.55
CA LEU A 146 14.18 17.71 -3.29
C LEU A 146 14.70 19.12 -3.56
N ASP A 147 13.94 20.12 -3.14
CA ASP A 147 14.42 21.49 -3.00
C ASP A 147 14.65 21.74 -1.51
N LEU A 148 15.91 21.93 -1.12
CA LEU A 148 16.31 22.18 0.26
C LEU A 148 16.63 23.67 0.50
N THR A 149 16.08 24.55 -0.33
CA THR A 149 16.24 26.00 -0.15
C THR A 149 15.77 26.39 1.26
N PRO A 150 16.63 27.04 2.08
CA PRO A 150 16.27 27.45 3.43
C PRO A 150 14.99 28.28 3.44
N GLY A 151 14.03 27.90 4.30
CA GLY A 151 12.72 28.56 4.41
C GLY A 151 11.64 28.10 3.43
N TYR A 152 12.00 27.33 2.39
CA TYR A 152 11.07 26.83 1.38
C TYR A 152 11.37 25.38 0.95
N ALA A 153 11.75 24.55 1.92
CA ALA A 153 12.02 23.14 1.62
C ALA A 153 10.78 22.48 1.01
N SER A 154 10.92 21.91 -0.19
CA SER A 154 9.83 21.28 -0.91
C SER A 154 10.24 19.94 -1.51
N LEU A 155 9.27 19.04 -1.63
CA LEU A 155 9.45 17.72 -2.23
C LEU A 155 8.46 17.54 -3.37
N SER A 156 8.96 17.10 -4.52
CA SER A 156 8.15 16.85 -5.72
C SER A 156 8.06 15.36 -6.06
N VAL A 157 6.86 14.78 -5.99
CA VAL A 157 6.65 13.38 -6.40
C VAL A 157 6.41 13.30 -7.90
N ARG A 158 7.34 12.66 -8.63
CA ARG A 158 7.22 12.50 -10.09
C ARG A 158 7.00 11.07 -10.54
N ARG A 159 7.37 10.08 -9.72
CA ARG A 159 7.46 8.67 -10.11
C ARG A 159 7.13 7.75 -8.94
N ARG A 160 6.90 6.49 -9.26
CA ARG A 160 6.68 5.42 -8.30
C ARG A 160 7.45 4.17 -8.71
N ALA A 161 8.20 3.60 -7.79
CA ALA A 161 8.85 2.31 -7.95
C ALA A 161 7.79 1.21 -7.84
N LEU A 162 7.76 0.33 -8.81
CA LEU A 162 6.92 -0.86 -8.83
C LEU A 162 7.83 -2.07 -8.61
N SER A 163 7.54 -2.87 -7.58
CA SER A 163 8.18 -4.16 -7.42
C SER A 163 7.39 -5.21 -8.20
N SER A 164 7.74 -5.41 -9.47
CA SER A 164 7.35 -6.65 -10.14
C SER A 164 8.20 -7.76 -9.54
N ARG A 165 7.61 -8.63 -8.71
CA ARG A 165 8.25 -9.93 -8.49
C ARG A 165 8.29 -10.63 -9.85
N PRO A 166 9.44 -11.15 -10.31
CA PRO A 166 9.43 -12.03 -11.45
C PRO A 166 8.46 -13.17 -11.16
N ARG A 167 7.61 -13.50 -12.12
CA ARG A 167 6.69 -14.64 -12.05
C ARG A 167 7.57 -15.87 -11.82
N GLN A 168 7.52 -16.46 -10.63
CA GLN A 168 8.16 -17.76 -10.41
C GLN A 168 7.41 -18.76 -11.31
N GLY A 169 8.08 -19.27 -12.35
CA GLY A 169 7.52 -20.27 -13.26
C GLY A 169 7.63 -19.98 -14.76
N GLN A 170 8.40 -18.99 -15.23
CA GLN A 170 8.81 -18.99 -16.65
C GLN A 170 10.00 -19.96 -16.81
N HIS A 171 9.72 -21.12 -17.38
CA HIS A 171 10.75 -22.04 -17.86
C HIS A 171 11.51 -21.34 -19.00
N PRO A 172 12.85 -21.41 -19.07
CA PRO A 172 13.62 -20.74 -20.12
C PRO A 172 13.26 -21.18 -21.55
N ASP A 173 12.52 -22.27 -21.72
CA ASP A 173 12.09 -22.78 -23.04
C ASP A 173 10.75 -22.22 -23.55
N ASP A 174 10.04 -21.38 -22.80
CA ASP A 174 8.81 -20.72 -23.27
C ASP A 174 9.08 -19.47 -24.14
N LEU A 175 10.35 -19.19 -24.46
CA LEU A 175 10.74 -18.19 -25.45
C LEU A 175 10.62 -18.80 -26.85
N SER A 176 9.40 -18.81 -27.41
CA SER A 176 9.26 -18.89 -28.86
C SER A 176 9.99 -17.69 -29.51
N PRO A 177 10.80 -17.91 -30.56
CA PRO A 177 11.62 -16.86 -31.19
C PRO A 177 10.80 -15.78 -31.93
N ASP A 178 9.47 -15.93 -32.01
CA ASP A 178 8.60 -15.03 -32.78
C ASP A 178 7.88 -13.95 -31.96
N ALA A 179 8.23 -13.79 -30.67
CA ALA A 179 7.77 -12.64 -29.88
C ALA A 179 8.54 -11.38 -30.27
N SER A 180 8.16 -10.79 -31.41
CA SER A 180 8.50 -9.43 -31.78
C SER A 180 8.22 -8.49 -30.59
N PRO A 181 9.14 -7.58 -30.24
CA PRO A 181 8.90 -6.63 -29.16
C PRO A 181 7.72 -5.76 -29.59
N SER A 182 6.58 -5.89 -28.91
CA SER A 182 5.47 -4.99 -29.14
C SER A 182 5.91 -3.58 -28.74
N SER A 183 6.20 -2.80 -29.77
CA SER A 183 6.43 -1.37 -29.70
C SER A 183 5.15 -0.70 -29.23
N ASN A 184 4.93 -0.60 -27.92
CA ASN A 184 4.10 0.46 -27.38
C ASN A 184 4.91 1.76 -27.43
N THR A 185 5.07 2.26 -28.66
CA THR A 185 5.58 3.58 -28.98
C THR A 185 4.51 4.32 -29.77
N GLY A 186 4.13 5.49 -29.27
CA GLY A 186 3.14 6.40 -29.85
C GLY A 186 1.79 6.30 -29.14
N SER A 187 1.14 7.37 -28.71
CA SER A 187 1.37 8.82 -28.67
C SER A 187 0.23 9.33 -27.74
N ALA A 188 0.19 10.50 -27.12
CA ALA A 188 0.73 11.79 -27.48
C ALA A 188 0.89 12.64 -26.22
N SER A 189 2.05 13.27 -26.12
CA SER A 189 2.27 14.49 -25.34
C SER A 189 1.32 15.58 -25.84
N ARG A 190 0.28 15.88 -25.05
CA ARG A 190 -0.55 17.07 -25.19
C ARG A 190 0.01 18.13 -24.23
N PRO A 191 0.47 19.31 -24.68
CA PRO A 191 0.90 20.35 -23.76
C PRO A 191 -0.36 20.88 -23.04
N LEU A 192 -0.50 20.60 -21.75
CA LEU A 192 -1.47 21.33 -20.93
C LEU A 192 -1.01 22.80 -20.88
N LYS A 193 -1.76 23.67 -21.56
CA LYS A 193 -1.69 25.12 -21.37
C LYS A 193 -1.80 25.42 -19.87
N ARG A 194 -0.78 26.10 -19.33
CA ARG A 194 -0.80 26.68 -17.99
C ARG A 194 -1.93 27.71 -17.91
N PRO A 195 -2.90 27.61 -16.99
CA PRO A 195 -3.57 28.81 -16.52
C PRO A 195 -2.58 29.56 -15.62
N ARG A 196 -2.23 30.80 -16.00
CA ARG A 196 -1.64 31.76 -15.07
C ARG A 196 -2.73 32.14 -14.08
N SER A 197 -2.76 31.50 -12.92
CA SER A 197 -3.47 32.04 -11.76
C SER A 197 -2.45 32.77 -10.89
N THR A 198 -2.39 34.09 -11.05
CA THR A 198 -1.83 34.98 -10.03
C THR A 198 -2.78 34.96 -8.84
N CYS A 199 -2.50 34.14 -7.83
CA CYS A 199 -3.08 34.35 -6.50
C CYS A 199 -2.12 35.25 -5.73
N THR A 200 -2.51 36.51 -5.60
CA THR A 200 -1.95 37.46 -4.64
C THR A 200 -2.17 36.91 -3.22
N PRO A 201 -1.16 36.92 -2.33
CA PRO A 201 -1.36 36.49 -0.94
C PRO A 201 -2.23 37.52 -0.18
N PRO A 202 -3.16 37.10 0.68
CA PRO A 202 -3.80 38.00 1.63
C PRO A 202 -2.74 38.51 2.64
N SER A 203 -2.81 39.80 2.91
CA SER A 203 -2.05 40.51 3.92
C SER A 203 -2.27 39.93 5.32
N THR A 204 -1.14 39.69 6.01
CA THR A 204 -0.90 39.80 7.46
C THR A 204 -2.11 39.75 8.39
N THR A 205 -2.19 38.73 9.24
CA THR A 205 -2.03 38.81 10.72
C THR A 205 -2.19 37.40 11.30
N ASP A 206 -1.40 37.07 12.33
CA ASP A 206 -1.35 35.81 13.10
C ASP A 206 -0.58 34.63 12.50
N ALA A 207 0.74 34.82 12.35
CA ALA A 207 1.70 33.72 12.40
C ALA A 207 2.38 33.74 13.78
N ALA A 208 2.21 32.66 14.54
CA ALA A 208 2.99 32.39 15.74
C ALA A 208 4.49 32.38 15.38
N SER A 209 5.29 33.04 16.22
CA SER A 209 6.72 33.29 16.00
C SER A 209 7.54 32.00 15.79
N PRO A 210 8.47 31.96 14.81
CA PRO A 210 9.39 30.84 14.58
C PRO A 210 10.31 30.46 15.76
N SER A 211 10.32 31.24 16.84
CA SER A 211 11.22 31.05 18.00
C SER A 211 10.78 29.98 19.00
N GLU A 212 9.55 29.47 18.93
CA GLU A 212 9.06 28.46 19.90
C GLU A 212 9.54 27.03 19.62
N TRP A 213 9.91 26.70 18.37
CA TRP A 213 10.32 25.34 17.99
C TRP A 213 11.83 25.10 18.17
N THR A 214 12.65 26.15 18.15
CA THR A 214 14.11 26.07 18.31
C THR A 214 14.56 25.80 19.75
N SER A 215 13.68 25.93 20.74
CA SER A 215 14.01 25.67 22.15
C SER A 215 14.17 24.18 22.46
N TRP A 216 13.54 23.29 21.68
CA TRP A 216 13.62 21.84 21.87
C TRP A 216 14.87 21.19 21.24
N LEU A 217 15.51 21.85 20.26
CA LEU A 217 16.64 21.29 19.50
C LEU A 217 18.02 21.69 20.05
N ARG A 218 18.11 22.42 21.18
CA ARG A 218 19.40 22.91 21.70
C ARG A 218 19.55 22.83 23.23
N SER A 219 19.36 21.64 23.79
CA SER A 219 19.84 21.34 25.15
C SER A 219 20.82 20.17 25.14
N PRO A 220 22.13 20.41 25.32
CA PRO A 220 23.12 19.37 25.63
C PRO A 220 23.50 19.34 27.13
N ALA A 221 23.85 18.14 27.60
CA ALA A 221 24.54 17.75 28.86
C ALA A 221 23.69 17.77 30.16
N LEU A 222 23.42 16.63 30.81
CA LEU A 222 24.27 15.71 31.61
C LEU A 222 24.58 16.20 33.06
N SER A 223 24.51 15.20 33.97
CA SER A 223 25.14 15.02 35.29
C SER A 223 24.50 15.58 36.58
N GLU A 224 24.07 14.60 37.39
CA GLU A 224 24.28 14.39 38.85
C GLU A 224 23.52 15.24 39.89
N GLY A 225 22.88 14.47 40.78
CA GLY A 225 22.20 14.83 42.02
C GLY A 225 21.48 13.61 42.57
#